data_AF-A0A2B7ZHA7-F1
#
_entry.id   AF-A0A2B7ZHA7-F1
#
_cell.length_a   1.000
_cell.length_b   1.000
_cell.length_c   1.000
_cell.angle_alpha   90.00
_cell.angle_beta   90.00
_cell.angle_gamma   90.00
#
_symmetry.space_group_name_H-M   'P 1'
#
loop_
_entity.id
_entity.type
_entity.pdbx_description
1 polymer ?
#
loop_
_entity_poly.entity_id
_entity_poly.type
_entity_poly.pdbx_seq_one_letter_code
_entity_poly.pdbx_strand_id
1 'polypeptide(L)'
;MLVASILKVFYWFGAYYSNALLFQAILMIGVQLVLLKVALDNRAPAGIRDGVEHAPFSGQTTGILGTGFSRPYNFWQWRANRPYWTFLSYFVASLFVIHVLFRPISRSEHYIALLGFVGLGVEAFLPVPQIISNQRAQSCKGFRVSVLGSWILGDAMKMGYFFFSGDSVPWAFKLCGILQCCCDCYLGVQYWMFGDGIPVKPDVARVGAANGFEHGDDRWGMKAVDVRLS
;
A
#
# COMPACT_ATOMS: atom_id res chain seq x y z
N MET A 1 7.49 -4.11 -2.35
CA MET A 1 8.56 -4.54 -1.44
C MET A 1 9.21 -5.88 -1.80
N LEU A 2 8.47 -6.98 -2.02
CA LEU A 2 9.08 -8.32 -2.16
C LEU A 2 10.07 -8.39 -3.33
N VAL A 3 9.63 -7.91 -4.49
CA VAL A 3 10.45 -7.76 -5.70
C VAL A 3 11.68 -6.89 -5.43
N ALA A 4 11.51 -5.76 -4.72
CA ALA A 4 12.61 -4.87 -4.37
C ALA A 4 13.66 -5.55 -3.47
N SER A 5 13.24 -6.28 -2.44
CA SER A 5 14.14 -6.99 -1.54
C SER A 5 14.90 -8.11 -2.26
N ILE A 6 14.23 -8.83 -3.17
CA ILE A 6 14.89 -9.84 -4.02
C ILE A 6 15.96 -9.19 -4.90
N LEU A 7 15.62 -8.08 -5.58
CA LEU A 7 16.58 -7.35 -6.41
C LEU A 7 17.80 -6.88 -5.62
N LYS A 8 17.61 -6.40 -4.38
CA LYS A 8 18.72 -6.00 -3.49
C LYS A 8 19.66 -7.16 -3.14
N VAL A 9 19.11 -8.36 -2.88
CA VAL A 9 19.94 -9.56 -2.64
C VAL A 9 20.75 -9.93 -3.89
N PHE A 10 20.14 -9.88 -5.08
CA PHE A 10 20.86 -10.13 -6.33
C PHE A 10 21.89 -9.03 -6.65
N TYR A 11 21.60 -7.78 -6.34
CA TYR A 11 22.56 -6.68 -6.43
C TYR A 11 23.80 -6.95 -5.57
N TRP A 12 23.63 -7.46 -4.36
CA TRP A 12 24.73 -7.74 -3.42
C TRP A 12 25.77 -8.73 -4.00
N PHE A 13 25.33 -9.71 -4.79
CA PHE A 13 26.25 -10.66 -5.45
C PHE A 13 27.11 -10.00 -6.55
N GLY A 14 26.63 -8.91 -7.15
CA GLY A 14 27.38 -8.14 -8.13
C GLY A 14 28.25 -7.05 -7.50
N ALA A 15 27.70 -6.32 -6.52
CA ALA A 15 28.40 -5.28 -5.77
C ALA A 15 28.07 -5.40 -4.27
N TYR A 16 29.08 -5.77 -3.48
CA TYR A 16 28.96 -5.88 -2.04
C TYR A 16 28.66 -4.53 -1.42
N TYR A 17 27.53 -4.45 -0.71
CA TYR A 17 27.19 -3.35 0.17
C TYR A 17 27.05 -3.87 1.61
N SER A 18 26.90 -2.97 2.57
CA SER A 18 26.86 -3.32 4.00
C SER A 18 25.98 -4.54 4.33
N ASN A 19 26.53 -5.45 5.12
CA ASN A 19 25.85 -6.63 5.63
C ASN A 19 24.55 -6.31 6.38
N ALA A 20 24.46 -5.15 7.06
CA ALA A 20 23.26 -4.76 7.77
C ALA A 20 22.05 -4.59 6.82
N LEU A 21 22.29 -3.96 5.66
CA LEU A 21 21.26 -3.78 4.63
C LEU A 21 20.93 -5.09 3.92
N LEU A 22 21.89 -6.02 3.84
CA LEU A 22 21.64 -7.36 3.30
C LEU A 22 20.72 -8.15 4.23
N PHE A 23 21.00 -8.18 5.54
CA PHE A 23 20.12 -8.80 6.53
C PHE A 23 18.73 -8.17 6.51
N GLN A 24 18.64 -6.83 6.37
CA GLN A 24 17.37 -6.14 6.19
C GLN A 24 16.60 -6.68 4.98
N ALA A 25 17.24 -6.83 3.82
CA ALA A 25 16.60 -7.35 2.62
C ALA A 25 16.16 -8.82 2.77
N ILE A 26 17.01 -9.68 3.35
CA ILE A 26 16.72 -11.10 3.57
C ILE A 26 15.54 -11.28 4.53
N LEU A 27 15.57 -10.62 5.69
CA LEU A 27 14.48 -10.67 6.66
C LEU A 27 13.18 -10.14 6.06
N MET A 28 13.27 -9.07 5.27
CA MET A 28 12.12 -8.48 4.59
C MET A 28 11.50 -9.44 3.56
N ILE A 29 12.30 -10.24 2.84
CA ILE A 29 11.79 -11.32 1.98
C ILE A 29 11.02 -12.34 2.82
N GLY A 30 11.61 -12.84 3.90
CA GLY A 30 10.97 -13.83 4.78
C GLY A 30 9.62 -13.37 5.30
N VAL A 31 9.57 -12.17 5.88
CA VAL A 31 8.32 -11.56 6.38
C VAL A 31 7.29 -11.42 5.26
N GLN A 32 7.70 -11.00 4.07
CA GLN A 32 6.76 -10.79 2.97
C GLN A 32 6.26 -12.06 2.32
N LEU A 33 7.04 -13.14 2.33
CA LEU A 33 6.55 -14.46 1.94
C LEU A 33 5.50 -14.97 2.93
N VAL A 34 5.72 -14.77 4.23
CA VAL A 34 4.73 -15.11 5.26
C VAL A 34 3.47 -14.28 5.10
N LEU A 35 3.60 -12.95 4.99
CA LEU A 35 2.46 -12.05 4.78
C LEU A 35 1.72 -12.40 3.48
N LEU A 36 2.42 -12.74 2.41
CA LEU A 36 1.81 -13.18 1.16
C LEU A 36 1.02 -14.47 1.37
N LYS A 37 1.60 -15.47 2.02
CA LYS A 37 0.91 -16.74 2.31
C LYS A 37 -0.33 -16.51 3.16
N VAL A 38 -0.18 -15.78 4.27
CA VAL A 38 -1.28 -15.45 5.19
C VAL A 38 -2.37 -14.66 4.48
N ALA A 39 -2.02 -13.67 3.66
CA ALA A 39 -2.98 -12.87 2.91
C ALA A 39 -3.73 -13.69 1.85
N LEU A 40 -3.05 -14.63 1.20
CA LEU A 40 -3.66 -15.53 0.21
C LEU A 40 -4.54 -16.61 0.85
N ASP A 41 -4.24 -17.04 2.08
CA ASP A 41 -5.03 -18.02 2.82
C ASP A 41 -6.27 -17.41 3.50
N ASN A 42 -6.14 -16.17 4.00
CA ASN A 42 -7.21 -15.47 4.73
C ASN A 42 -8.06 -14.54 3.85
N ARG A 43 -7.88 -14.58 2.52
CA ARG A 43 -8.73 -13.81 1.61
C ARG A 43 -10.15 -14.39 1.66
N ALA A 44 -11.14 -13.55 1.98
CA ALA A 44 -12.54 -13.97 2.05
C ALA A 44 -12.94 -14.73 0.76
N PRO A 45 -13.50 -15.95 0.86
CA PRO A 45 -13.98 -16.68 -0.30
C PRO A 45 -15.06 -15.87 -1.02
N ALA A 46 -14.95 -15.75 -2.35
CA ALA A 46 -15.97 -15.11 -3.16
C ALA A 46 -17.31 -15.84 -2.97
N GLY A 47 -18.31 -15.16 -2.40
CA GLY A 47 -19.70 -15.62 -2.47
C GLY A 47 -20.57 -15.49 -1.23
N ILE A 48 -20.08 -15.01 -0.08
CA ILE A 48 -20.93 -14.88 1.11
C ILE A 48 -20.86 -13.45 1.63
N ARG A 49 -21.88 -12.68 1.25
CA ARG A 49 -22.32 -11.35 1.73
C ARG A 49 -21.82 -10.17 0.90
N ASP A 50 -22.80 -9.48 0.32
CA ASP A 50 -22.70 -8.10 -0.16
C ASP A 50 -21.83 -7.25 0.76
N GLY A 51 -20.83 -6.58 0.19
CA GLY A 51 -20.09 -5.55 0.92
C GLY A 51 -18.59 -5.56 0.67
N VAL A 52 -18.14 -4.62 -0.16
CA VAL A 52 -16.78 -4.08 -0.24
C VAL A 52 -15.70 -5.14 -0.50
N GLU A 53 -15.29 -5.23 -1.76
CA GLU A 53 -14.05 -5.89 -2.14
C GLU A 53 -12.88 -5.32 -1.32
N HIS A 54 -12.39 -6.04 -0.31
CA HIS A 54 -11.18 -5.71 0.43
C HIS A 54 -9.91 -6.02 -0.37
N ALA A 55 -9.92 -5.79 -1.69
CA ALA A 55 -8.69 -5.60 -2.42
C ALA A 55 -8.28 -4.14 -2.20
N PRO A 56 -7.18 -3.87 -1.46
CA PRO A 56 -6.67 -2.50 -1.43
C PRO A 56 -6.46 -2.08 -2.88
N PHE A 57 -7.08 -0.96 -3.27
CA PHE A 57 -7.07 -0.37 -4.62
C PHE A 57 -8.00 -0.98 -5.70
N SER A 58 -8.95 -1.89 -5.42
CA SER A 58 -9.93 -2.30 -6.46
C SER A 58 -11.03 -1.27 -6.72
N GLY A 59 -11.32 -0.40 -5.74
CA GLY A 59 -12.29 0.69 -5.89
C GLY A 59 -11.77 1.97 -6.56
N GLN A 60 -10.50 2.01 -7.01
CA GLN A 60 -9.87 3.22 -7.54
C GLN A 60 -9.96 3.28 -9.08
N THR A 61 -11.17 3.09 -9.62
CA THR A 61 -11.48 3.21 -11.06
C THR A 61 -11.35 4.66 -11.58
N THR A 62 -11.16 5.65 -10.71
CA THR A 62 -10.89 7.04 -11.09
C THR A 62 -9.39 7.30 -11.12
N GLY A 63 -8.78 7.17 -12.31
CA GLY A 63 -7.36 7.48 -12.54
C GLY A 63 -7.00 8.95 -12.32
N ILE A 64 -5.70 9.26 -12.40
CA ILE A 64 -5.08 10.59 -12.22
C ILE A 64 -5.71 11.69 -13.12
N LEU A 65 -6.38 11.30 -14.20
CA LEU A 65 -6.98 12.16 -15.22
C LEU A 65 -8.47 11.85 -15.49
N GLY A 66 -9.17 11.13 -14.60
CA GLY A 66 -10.54 10.68 -14.86
C GLY A 66 -10.67 9.57 -15.92
N THR A 67 -9.55 9.10 -16.49
CA THR A 67 -9.51 7.89 -17.32
C THR A 67 -9.32 6.67 -16.43
N GLY A 68 -10.23 5.70 -16.55
CA GLY A 68 -10.18 4.44 -15.80
C GLY A 68 -9.00 3.58 -16.26
N PHE A 69 -7.83 3.78 -15.67
CA PHE A 69 -6.67 2.91 -15.85
C PHE A 69 -6.89 1.60 -15.07
N SER A 70 -7.55 0.64 -15.71
CA SER A 70 -7.56 -0.73 -15.21
C SER A 70 -6.16 -1.33 -15.35
N ARG A 71 -5.61 -1.89 -14.27
CA ARG A 71 -4.24 -2.41 -14.26
C ARG A 71 -4.11 -3.50 -15.32
N PRO A 72 -3.17 -3.41 -16.27
CA PRO A 72 -3.07 -4.39 -17.35
C PRO A 72 -2.92 -5.79 -16.77
N TYR A 73 -3.71 -6.73 -17.29
CA TYR A 73 -3.78 -8.13 -16.85
C TYR A 73 -4.12 -8.37 -15.38
N ASN A 74 -4.72 -7.40 -14.68
CA ASN A 74 -4.95 -7.47 -13.22
C ASN A 74 -3.67 -7.88 -12.47
N PHE A 75 -2.52 -7.36 -12.92
CA PHE A 75 -1.22 -7.74 -12.38
C PHE A 75 -1.23 -7.63 -10.85
N TRP A 76 -0.84 -8.72 -10.17
CA TRP A 76 -0.85 -8.81 -8.69
C TRP A 76 -2.23 -8.68 -8.00
N GLN A 77 -3.32 -8.65 -8.77
CA GLN A 77 -4.71 -8.67 -8.30
C GLN A 77 -5.42 -10.00 -8.67
N TRP A 78 -4.64 -11.05 -8.96
CA TRP A 78 -5.15 -12.35 -9.36
C TRP A 78 -6.04 -12.98 -8.29
N ARG A 79 -7.10 -13.68 -8.72
CA ARG A 79 -8.01 -14.37 -7.79
C ARG A 79 -7.42 -15.68 -7.27
N ALA A 80 -6.71 -16.42 -8.14
CA ALA A 80 -6.07 -17.65 -7.76
C ALA A 80 -4.75 -17.41 -7.01
N ASN A 81 -4.40 -18.30 -6.10
CA ASN A 81 -3.14 -18.21 -5.35
C ASN A 81 -1.94 -18.62 -6.21
N ARG A 82 -2.13 -19.53 -7.18
CA ARG A 82 -1.04 -20.07 -8.03
C ARG A 82 -0.25 -18.99 -8.80
N PRO A 83 -0.88 -18.04 -9.51
CA PRO A 83 -0.18 -16.99 -10.25
C PRO A 83 0.85 -16.19 -9.44
N TYR A 84 0.60 -15.93 -8.15
CA TYR A 84 1.53 -15.20 -7.28
C TYR A 84 2.85 -15.94 -7.10
N TRP A 85 2.77 -17.24 -6.77
CA TRP A 85 3.94 -18.10 -6.59
C TRP A 85 4.65 -18.36 -7.91
N THR A 86 3.89 -18.56 -8.99
CA THR A 86 4.44 -18.76 -10.33
C THR A 86 5.21 -17.52 -10.82
N PHE A 87 4.66 -16.32 -10.65
CA PHE A 87 5.37 -15.08 -10.97
C PHE A 87 6.66 -14.97 -10.16
N LEU A 88 6.60 -15.22 -8.85
CA LEU A 88 7.75 -15.09 -7.97
C LEU A 88 8.85 -16.10 -8.31
N SER A 89 8.48 -17.36 -8.59
CA SER A 89 9.43 -18.40 -8.99
C SER A 89 10.10 -18.06 -10.32
N TYR A 90 9.33 -17.59 -11.32
CA TYR A 90 9.91 -17.16 -12.59
C TYR A 90 10.82 -15.96 -12.42
N PHE A 91 10.44 -14.99 -11.59
CA PHE A 91 11.25 -13.81 -11.32
C PHE A 91 12.61 -14.18 -10.72
N VAL A 92 12.62 -15.00 -9.66
CA VAL A 92 13.86 -15.47 -9.00
C VAL A 92 14.67 -16.36 -9.93
N ALA A 93 14.03 -17.30 -10.63
CA ALA A 93 14.71 -18.20 -11.57
C ALA A 93 15.36 -17.42 -12.73
N SER A 94 14.70 -16.40 -13.25
CA SER A 94 15.24 -15.55 -14.32
C SER A 94 16.46 -14.78 -13.84
N LEU A 95 16.40 -14.17 -12.64
CA LEU A 95 17.55 -13.47 -12.04
C LEU A 95 18.73 -14.42 -11.77
N PHE A 96 18.43 -15.64 -11.31
CA PHE A 96 19.43 -16.67 -11.08
C PHE A 96 20.09 -17.13 -12.38
N VAL A 97 19.30 -17.38 -13.43
CA VAL A 97 19.80 -17.74 -14.76
C VAL A 97 20.71 -16.64 -15.31
N ILE A 98 20.30 -15.37 -15.20
CA ILE A 98 21.12 -14.23 -15.65
C ILE A 98 22.43 -14.17 -14.85
N HIS A 99 22.40 -14.35 -13.53
CA HIS A 99 23.62 -14.32 -12.71
C HIS A 99 24.58 -15.48 -12.98
N VAL A 100 24.06 -16.70 -13.15
CA VAL A 100 24.89 -17.92 -13.22
C VAL A 100 25.28 -18.27 -14.65
N LEU A 101 24.33 -18.22 -15.58
CA LEU A 101 24.57 -18.65 -16.98
C LEU A 101 25.15 -17.51 -17.82
N PHE A 102 24.76 -16.26 -17.55
CA PHE A 102 25.23 -15.09 -18.31
C PHE A 102 26.32 -14.32 -17.56
N ARG A 103 27.45 -14.98 -17.32
CA ARG A 103 28.63 -14.42 -16.63
C ARG A 103 29.09 -13.03 -17.13
N PRO A 104 29.13 -12.71 -18.46
CA PRO A 104 29.54 -11.37 -18.90
C PRO A 104 28.51 -10.28 -18.54
N ILE A 105 27.21 -10.61 -18.55
CA ILE A 105 26.14 -9.68 -18.18
C ILE A 105 26.14 -9.47 -16.66
N SER A 106 26.29 -10.55 -15.90
CA SER A 106 26.31 -10.50 -14.43
C SER A 106 27.42 -9.63 -13.85
N ARG A 107 28.54 -9.47 -14.57
CA ARG A 107 29.67 -8.62 -14.16
C ARG A 107 29.61 -7.21 -14.75
N SER A 108 28.63 -6.91 -15.60
CA SER A 108 28.49 -5.57 -16.16
C SER A 108 28.01 -4.61 -15.08
N GLU A 109 28.72 -3.49 -14.93
CA GLU A 109 28.34 -2.42 -14.00
C GLU A 109 26.94 -1.87 -14.30
N HIS A 110 26.54 -1.82 -15.58
CA HIS A 110 25.21 -1.35 -15.98
C HIS A 110 24.09 -2.27 -15.48
N TYR A 111 24.29 -3.58 -15.54
CA TYR A 111 23.31 -4.55 -15.04
C TYR A 111 23.18 -4.45 -13.52
N ILE A 112 24.30 -4.39 -12.81
CA ILE A 112 24.32 -4.25 -11.35
C ILE A 112 23.67 -2.91 -10.96
N ALA A 113 24.03 -1.80 -11.60
CA ALA A 113 23.41 -0.50 -11.36
C ALA A 113 21.90 -0.51 -11.62
N LEU A 114 21.45 -1.17 -12.69
CA LEU A 114 20.03 -1.33 -13.02
C LEU A 114 19.27 -2.08 -11.92
N LEU A 115 19.80 -3.21 -11.44
CA LEU A 115 19.19 -3.97 -10.33
C LEU A 115 19.04 -3.10 -9.08
N GLY A 116 20.09 -2.35 -8.74
CA GLY A 116 20.10 -1.44 -7.59
C GLY A 116 19.07 -0.33 -7.76
N PHE A 117 19.08 0.37 -8.90
CA PHE A 117 18.15 1.48 -9.16
C PHE A 117 16.69 1.03 -9.21
N VAL A 118 16.39 -0.11 -9.86
CA VAL A 118 15.02 -0.66 -9.90
C VAL A 118 14.60 -1.14 -8.51
N GLY A 119 15.46 -1.87 -7.81
CA GLY A 119 15.15 -2.36 -6.47
C GLY A 119 14.88 -1.22 -5.47
N LEU A 120 15.77 -0.24 -5.43
CA LEU A 120 15.66 0.92 -4.54
C LEU A 120 14.55 1.87 -4.97
N GLY A 121 14.35 2.08 -6.27
CA GLY A 121 13.27 2.88 -6.80
C GLY A 121 11.91 2.28 -6.44
N VAL A 122 11.72 0.97 -6.64
CA VAL A 122 10.48 0.30 -6.23
C VAL A 122 10.24 0.46 -4.73
N GLU A 123 11.26 0.47 -3.88
CA GLU A 123 11.09 0.73 -2.44
C GLU A 123 10.70 2.19 -2.15
N ALA A 124 11.39 3.15 -2.76
CA ALA A 124 11.18 4.57 -2.54
C ALA A 124 9.80 5.06 -3.01
N PHE A 125 9.20 4.42 -4.03
CA PHE A 125 7.88 4.77 -4.53
C PHE A 125 6.71 4.12 -3.78
N LEU A 126 6.95 3.26 -2.79
CA LEU A 126 5.86 2.59 -2.06
C LEU A 126 4.93 3.50 -1.27
N PRO A 127 5.40 4.61 -0.68
CA PRO A 127 4.51 5.55 0.00
C PRO A 127 3.63 6.34 -0.97
N VAL A 128 4.01 6.46 -2.25
CA VAL A 128 3.36 7.35 -3.22
C VAL A 128 1.87 7.03 -3.47
N PRO A 129 1.46 5.76 -3.68
CA PRO A 129 0.03 5.43 -3.77
C PRO A 129 -0.77 5.85 -2.53
N GLN A 130 -0.19 5.72 -1.33
CA GLN A 130 -0.82 6.14 -0.09
C GLN A 130 -0.93 7.67 -0.01
N ILE A 131 0.10 8.39 -0.43
CA ILE A 131 0.11 9.86 -0.52
C ILE A 131 -1.05 10.34 -1.41
N ILE A 132 -1.20 9.72 -2.57
CA ILE A 132 -2.24 10.07 -3.54
C ILE A 132 -3.63 9.74 -2.99
N SER A 133 -3.82 8.58 -2.33
CA SER A 133 -5.12 8.25 -1.73
C SER A 133 -5.50 9.23 -0.63
N ASN A 134 -4.54 9.63 0.22
CA ASN A 134 -4.77 10.61 1.27
C ASN A 134 -5.11 11.98 0.68
N GLN A 135 -4.40 12.43 -0.37
CA GLN A 135 -4.74 13.68 -1.07
C GLN A 135 -6.13 13.64 -1.69
N ARG A 136 -6.54 12.52 -2.29
CA ARG A 136 -7.87 12.45 -2.92
C ARG A 136 -9.00 12.36 -1.91
N ALA A 137 -8.78 11.62 -0.83
CA ALA A 137 -9.77 11.47 0.23
C ALA A 137 -9.90 12.72 1.11
N GLN A 138 -8.87 13.59 1.15
CA GLN A 138 -8.77 14.72 2.07
C GLN A 138 -9.06 14.28 3.53
N SER A 139 -8.69 13.04 3.86
CA SER A 139 -8.94 12.39 5.14
C SER A 139 -7.93 11.28 5.31
N CYS A 140 -7.41 11.12 6.53
CA CYS A 140 -6.56 10.00 6.91
C CYS A 140 -7.35 8.95 7.72
N LYS A 141 -8.68 8.94 7.64
CA LYS A 141 -9.54 7.98 8.32
C LYS A 141 -9.21 6.54 7.90
N GLY A 142 -8.75 5.74 8.86
CA GLY A 142 -8.30 4.36 8.65
C GLY A 142 -6.77 4.18 8.49
N PHE A 143 -6.01 5.28 8.38
CA PHE A 143 -4.56 5.23 8.41
C PHE A 143 -4.06 5.12 9.86
N ARG A 144 -3.36 4.03 10.18
CA ARG A 144 -2.91 3.75 11.55
C ARG A 144 -1.69 4.59 11.90
N VAL A 145 -1.81 5.45 12.91
CA VAL A 145 -0.71 6.28 13.44
C VAL A 145 0.51 5.45 13.82
N SER A 146 0.30 4.28 14.40
CA SER A 146 1.40 3.38 14.78
C SER A 146 2.23 2.91 13.58
N VAL A 147 1.60 2.76 12.41
CA VAL A 147 2.29 2.38 11.17
C VAL A 147 3.12 3.55 10.67
N LEU A 148 2.54 4.76 10.60
CA LEU A 148 3.27 5.97 10.23
C LEU A 148 4.46 6.24 11.16
N GLY A 149 4.26 6.13 12.47
CA GLY A 149 5.32 6.30 13.45
C GLY A 149 6.44 5.27 13.27
N SER A 150 6.10 4.01 12.94
CA SER A 150 7.11 2.99 12.66
C SER A 150 7.90 3.26 11.38
N TRP A 151 7.29 3.89 10.37
CA TRP A 151 7.96 4.29 9.13
C TRP A 151 8.93 5.46 9.38
N ILE A 152 8.47 6.53 10.03
CA ILE A 152 9.33 7.69 10.37
C ILE A 152 10.50 7.26 11.26
N LEU A 153 10.24 6.41 12.26
CA LEU A 153 11.29 5.88 13.13
C LEU A 153 12.29 5.03 12.34
N GLY A 154 11.80 4.16 11.46
CA GLY A 154 12.63 3.34 10.57
C GLY A 154 13.51 4.19 9.65
N ASP A 155 12.96 5.25 9.07
CA ASP A 155 13.69 6.17 8.20
C ASP A 155 14.71 7.01 8.96
N ALA A 156 14.39 7.47 10.17
CA ALA A 156 15.34 8.15 11.03
C ALA A 156 16.54 7.25 11.37
N MET A 157 16.29 5.98 11.75
CA MET A 157 17.35 5.00 12.00
C MET A 157 18.16 4.70 10.74
N LYS A 158 17.50 4.54 9.58
CA LYS A 158 18.16 4.29 8.29
C LYS A 158 19.04 5.47 7.86
N MET A 159 18.55 6.70 8.03
CA MET A 159 19.33 7.91 7.74
C MET A 159 20.53 8.02 8.69
N GLY A 160 20.33 7.80 9.99
CA GLY A 160 21.43 7.70 10.96
C GLY A 160 22.48 6.70 10.49
N TYR A 161 22.06 5.49 10.11
CA TYR A 161 22.97 4.48 9.58
C TYR A 161 23.76 4.96 8.35
N PHE A 162 23.11 5.63 7.38
CA PHE A 162 23.78 6.11 6.16
C PHE A 162 24.77 7.24 6.37
N PHE A 163 24.51 8.14 7.32
CA PHE A 163 25.39 9.27 7.61
C PHE A 163 26.50 8.91 8.60
N PHE A 164 26.25 8.00 9.55
CA PHE A 164 27.26 7.55 10.52
C PHE A 164 28.15 6.41 10.01
N SER A 165 27.69 5.57 9.05
CA SER A 165 28.46 4.42 8.55
C SER A 165 29.46 4.75 7.41
N GLY A 166 29.79 6.03 7.19
CA GLY A 166 30.83 6.47 6.26
C GLY A 166 30.59 6.10 4.78
N ASP A 167 31.68 5.91 4.02
CA ASP A 167 31.71 5.59 2.59
C ASP A 167 31.32 4.15 2.24
N SER A 168 30.91 3.34 3.22
CA SER A 168 30.57 1.91 3.03
C SER A 168 29.25 1.66 2.29
N VAL A 169 28.41 2.70 2.13
CA VAL A 169 27.08 2.60 1.51
C VAL A 169 27.06 3.36 0.17
N PRO A 170 26.72 2.70 -0.96
CA PRO A 170 26.68 3.37 -2.26
C PRO A 170 25.70 4.54 -2.30
N TRP A 171 26.03 5.59 -3.06
CA TRP A 171 25.20 6.80 -3.19
C TRP A 171 23.77 6.54 -3.67
N ALA A 172 23.56 5.51 -4.48
CA ALA A 172 22.21 5.11 -4.91
C ALA A 172 21.29 4.76 -3.72
N PHE A 173 21.81 4.07 -2.70
CA PHE A 173 21.07 3.73 -1.49
C PHE A 173 20.77 4.98 -0.65
N LYS A 174 21.74 5.90 -0.55
CA LYS A 174 21.59 7.16 0.18
C LYS A 174 20.49 8.03 -0.45
N LEU A 175 20.56 8.25 -1.77
CA LEU A 175 19.58 9.08 -2.50
C LEU A 175 18.16 8.50 -2.43
N CYS A 176 18.00 7.19 -2.66
CA CYS A 176 16.69 6.55 -2.59
C CYS A 176 16.13 6.55 -1.16
N GLY A 177 16.99 6.37 -0.16
CA GLY A 177 16.58 6.46 1.25
C GLY A 177 16.16 7.86 1.67
N ILE A 178 16.82 8.91 1.17
CA ILE A 178 16.40 10.31 1.38
C ILE A 178 15.03 10.54 0.73
N LEU A 179 14.82 10.09 -0.51
CA LEU A 179 13.53 10.21 -1.19
C LEU A 179 12.41 9.52 -0.38
N GLN A 180 12.67 8.31 0.12
CA GLN A 180 11.74 7.58 0.96
C GLN A 180 11.41 8.36 2.24
N CYS A 181 12.43 8.87 2.93
CA CYS A 181 12.25 9.70 4.13
C CYS A 181 11.42 10.96 3.84
N CYS A 182 11.63 11.61 2.69
CA CYS A 182 10.81 12.74 2.27
C CYS A 182 9.35 12.33 2.04
N CYS A 183 9.09 11.19 1.41
CA CYS A 183 7.74 10.69 1.19
C CYS A 183 7.04 10.33 2.52
N ASP A 184 7.73 9.68 3.45
CA ASP A 184 7.17 9.29 4.74
C ASP A 184 6.96 10.51 5.65
N CYS A 185 7.86 11.50 5.63
CA CYS A 185 7.64 12.81 6.26
C CYS A 185 6.41 13.52 5.67
N TYR A 186 6.24 13.47 4.35
CA TYR A 186 5.08 14.08 3.68
C TYR A 186 3.77 13.40 4.08
N LEU A 187 3.75 12.07 4.22
CA LEU A 187 2.62 11.36 4.80
C LEU A 187 2.32 11.83 6.23
N GLY A 188 3.36 12.12 7.02
CA GLY A 188 3.20 12.72 8.35
C GLY A 188 2.53 14.09 8.32
N VAL A 189 2.95 14.95 7.38
CA VAL A 189 2.32 16.27 7.17
C VAL A 189 0.87 16.12 6.73
N GLN A 190 0.58 15.21 5.80
CA GLN A 190 -0.80 14.93 5.38
C GLN A 190 -1.66 14.45 6.54
N TYR A 191 -1.12 13.58 7.40
CA TYR A 191 -1.82 13.08 8.57
C TYR A 191 -2.19 14.21 9.52
N TRP A 192 -1.25 15.13 9.79
CA TRP A 192 -1.49 16.30 10.62
C TRP A 192 -2.50 17.27 9.99
N MET A 193 -2.47 17.45 8.67
CA MET A 193 -3.33 18.39 7.96
C MET A 193 -4.77 17.87 7.76
N PHE A 194 -4.95 16.59 7.43
CA PHE A 194 -6.26 16.02 7.12
C PHE A 194 -6.95 15.38 8.31
N GLY A 195 -6.20 14.87 9.31
CA GLY A 195 -6.77 14.20 10.47
C GLY A 195 -7.82 13.14 10.10
N ASP A 196 -8.96 13.13 10.80
CA ASP A 196 -10.09 12.24 10.50
C ASP A 196 -10.95 12.67 9.28
N GLY A 197 -10.58 13.76 8.60
CA GLY A 197 -11.36 14.40 7.55
C GLY A 197 -12.48 15.29 8.10
N ILE A 198 -13.05 16.15 7.24
CA ILE A 198 -14.23 16.94 7.61
C ILE A 198 -15.36 15.97 7.98
N PRO A 199 -15.99 16.08 9.17
CA PRO A 199 -17.13 15.25 9.51
C PRO A 199 -18.26 15.56 8.52
N VAL A 200 -18.46 14.67 7.55
CA VAL A 200 -19.69 14.65 6.77
C VAL A 200 -20.80 14.42 7.79
N LYS A 201 -21.57 15.48 8.10
CA LYS A 201 -22.79 15.36 8.89
C LYS A 201 -23.59 14.21 8.29
N PRO A 202 -24.04 13.22 9.06
CA PRO A 202 -24.99 12.26 8.53
C PRO A 202 -26.17 13.07 7.99
N ASP A 203 -26.53 12.85 6.72
CA ASP A 203 -27.71 13.44 6.10
C ASP A 203 -28.97 12.90 6.80
N VAL A 204 -29.26 13.41 8.01
CA VAL A 204 -30.49 13.13 8.75
C VAL A 204 -31.71 13.61 7.94
N ALA A 205 -31.50 14.50 6.96
CA ALA A 205 -32.52 14.92 6.01
C ALA A 205 -32.96 13.82 5.00
N ARG A 206 -32.09 12.86 4.65
CA ARG A 206 -32.45 11.77 3.72
C ARG A 206 -33.25 10.64 4.38
N VAL A 207 -33.07 10.44 5.69
CA VAL A 207 -33.87 9.46 6.45
C VAL A 207 -35.29 10.01 6.73
N GLY A 208 -35.45 11.33 6.89
CA GLY A 208 -36.76 11.97 7.01
C GLY A 208 -37.59 11.93 5.72
N ALA A 209 -36.94 12.05 4.56
CA ALA A 209 -37.63 12.03 3.25
C ALA A 209 -38.09 10.61 2.83
N ALA A 210 -37.48 9.55 3.36
CA ALA A 210 -37.91 8.17 3.10
C ALA A 210 -39.19 7.77 3.87
N ASN A 211 -39.59 8.57 4.88
CA ASN A 211 -40.79 8.33 5.69
C ASN A 211 -41.96 9.27 5.33
N GLY A 212 -41.89 9.97 4.20
CA GLY A 212 -42.86 11.00 3.81
C GLY A 212 -43.69 10.66 2.57
N PHE A 213 -44.56 9.65 2.66
CA PHE A 213 -45.70 9.35 1.76
C PHE A 213 -46.66 8.48 2.64
N GLU A 214 -47.92 8.78 2.93
CA GLU A 214 -48.97 9.58 2.30
C GLU A 214 -49.97 10.13 3.35
N HIS A 215 -50.58 11.26 3.05
CA HIS A 215 -51.84 11.71 3.65
C HIS A 215 -52.95 11.45 2.61
N GLY A 216 -53.97 10.67 2.96
CA GLY A 216 -55.13 10.39 2.10
C GLY A 216 -56.15 9.41 2.72
N ASP A 217 -57.10 9.99 3.46
CA ASP A 217 -58.51 9.61 3.69
C ASP A 217 -58.93 8.32 4.45
N ASP A 218 -59.46 8.57 5.65
CA ASP A 218 -60.81 8.22 6.15
C ASP A 218 -61.33 6.77 6.06
N ARG A 219 -61.20 6.02 7.16
CA ARG A 219 -62.31 5.19 7.69
C ARG A 219 -62.02 4.71 9.11
N TRP A 220 -63.04 4.74 9.96
CA TRP A 220 -63.12 4.26 11.36
C TRP A 220 -62.89 5.32 12.43
N GLY A 221 -63.99 6.00 12.74
CA GLY A 221 -64.11 6.78 13.97
C GLY A 221 -64.13 5.89 15.20
N MET A 222 -63.46 6.35 16.24
CA MET A 222 -63.95 6.23 17.61
C MET A 222 -63.39 7.36 18.46
N LYS A 223 -64.34 8.13 18.98
CA LYS A 223 -64.28 9.28 19.89
C LYS A 223 -63.02 9.40 20.75
N ALA A 224 -62.32 10.53 20.61
CA ALA A 224 -61.61 11.14 21.72
C ALA A 224 -62.65 11.53 22.77
N VAL A 225 -62.58 10.92 23.96
CA VAL A 225 -63.22 11.45 25.15
C VAL A 225 -62.21 12.38 25.81
N ASP A 226 -62.64 13.63 25.96
CA ASP A 226 -61.98 14.69 26.67
C ASP A 226 -61.56 14.29 28.09
N VAL A 227 -60.30 14.54 28.44
CA VAL A 227 -59.94 14.95 29.80
C VAL A 227 -58.94 16.11 29.69
N ARG A 228 -59.48 17.33 29.59
CA ARG A 228 -58.76 18.55 29.98
C ARG A 228 -58.78 18.64 31.50
N LEU A 229 -57.57 18.69 32.05
CA LEU A 229 -57.10 19.61 33.10
C LEU A 229 -57.87 19.68 34.43
N SER A 230 -57.17 19.25 35.48
CA SER A 230 -56.91 20.06 36.67
C SER A 230 -55.60 19.62 37.31
#